data_AF-A0A6P6E194-F1
#
_entry.id   AF-A0A6P6E194-F1
#
_cell.length_a   1.000
_cell.length_b   1.000
_cell.length_c   1.000
_cell.angle_alpha   90.00
_cell.angle_beta   90.00
_cell.angle_gamma   90.00
#
_symmetry.space_group_name_H-M   'P 1'
#
loop_
_entity.id
_entity.type
_entity.pdbx_description
1 polymer ?
#
loop_
_entity_poly.entity_id
_entity_poly.type
_entity_poly.pdbx_seq_one_letter_code
_entity_poly.pdbx_strand_id
1 'polypeptide(L)'
;MSRISEDGYPWDMVFHTRFKSMLRNILPPIVRKWMMEQQLNRWFNHANYSLEPKNKYLMKEPILNDDLPSRILYGAVKVKSRVTELTETSAIFEDGTAEEDIDVIVFATGYKLSFPFLEEPVVKQGHNMVSLYKYMFLPHLEKSTLACIGLIQPLGSMFPTVELQARWATRVFKGLCSLPSEKTMMEDIIKRNEKRIELFGESQSQILQTNFVDYLDELAQEIGAKPDLIPLLFKDPVLAVKLYFGPCNSYQYRLVGPGKWEGARHAILTQEERVLKPLKTRSVKAASTSPACLLLKILGLLAIFVAFFFQLL
;
A
#
# COMPACT_ATOMS: atom_id res chain seq x y z
N MET A 1 -7.74 10.86 -2.57
CA MET A 1 -8.10 10.20 -1.29
C MET A 1 -7.68 11.08 -0.12
N SER A 2 -8.40 10.98 1.01
CA SER A 2 -8.02 11.60 2.28
C SER A 2 -7.20 10.61 3.13
N ARG A 3 -6.39 11.14 4.05
CA ARG A 3 -5.77 10.37 5.13
C ARG A 3 -6.80 9.88 6.15
N ILE A 4 -7.92 10.60 6.26
CA ILE A 4 -9.06 10.26 7.10
C ILE A 4 -9.89 9.19 6.39
N SER A 5 -10.24 8.14 7.11
CA SER A 5 -11.02 7.01 6.60
C SER A 5 -12.20 6.68 7.52
N GLU A 6 -12.66 5.43 7.49
CA GLU A 6 -13.76 4.91 8.29
C GLU A 6 -13.59 5.29 9.77
N ASP A 7 -14.64 5.87 10.37
CA ASP A 7 -14.68 6.36 11.76
C ASP A 7 -13.56 7.34 12.17
N GLY A 8 -12.94 8.01 11.19
CA GLY A 8 -11.84 8.93 11.43
C GLY A 8 -10.49 8.25 11.66
N TYR A 9 -10.39 6.93 11.45
CA TYR A 9 -9.11 6.23 11.51
C TYR A 9 -8.22 6.56 10.31
N PRO A 10 -6.89 6.43 10.45
CA PRO A 10 -5.96 6.51 9.33
C PRO A 10 -6.31 5.52 8.21
N TRP A 11 -6.29 5.99 6.97
CA TRP A 11 -6.68 5.20 5.80
C TRP A 11 -5.86 3.92 5.61
N ASP A 12 -4.58 3.94 5.96
CA ASP A 12 -3.66 2.82 5.83
C ASP A 12 -4.02 1.68 6.81
N MET A 13 -4.42 2.01 8.03
CA MET A 13 -4.91 1.02 9.01
C MET A 13 -6.16 0.29 8.53
N VAL A 14 -7.01 0.99 7.77
CA VAL A 14 -8.25 0.44 7.22
C VAL A 14 -8.00 -0.28 5.89
N PHE A 15 -7.09 0.20 5.05
CA PHE A 15 -6.86 -0.31 3.70
C PHE A 15 -5.85 -1.48 3.65
N HIS A 16 -4.78 -1.41 4.44
CA HIS A 16 -3.71 -2.40 4.49
C HIS A 16 -3.97 -3.45 5.58
N THR A 17 -4.97 -4.29 5.34
CA THR A 17 -5.23 -5.51 6.12
C THR A 17 -4.97 -6.75 5.27
N ARG A 18 -4.64 -7.88 5.90
CA ARG A 18 -4.38 -9.14 5.16
C ARG A 18 -5.62 -9.60 4.42
N PHE A 19 -6.78 -9.52 5.07
CA PHE A 19 -8.08 -9.84 4.47
C PHE A 19 -8.36 -8.99 3.21
N LYS A 20 -8.20 -7.66 3.29
CA LYS A 20 -8.43 -6.79 2.12
C LYS A 20 -7.38 -7.01 1.03
N SER A 21 -6.13 -7.32 1.39
CA SER A 21 -5.09 -7.70 0.41
C SER A 21 -5.46 -8.98 -0.34
N MET A 22 -5.87 -10.02 0.40
CA MET A 22 -6.36 -11.27 -0.19
C MET A 22 -7.53 -11.01 -1.14
N LEU A 23 -8.54 -10.23 -0.72
CA LEU A 23 -9.68 -9.89 -1.59
C LEU A 23 -9.21 -9.22 -2.88
N ARG A 24 -8.34 -8.21 -2.82
CA ARG A 24 -7.83 -7.51 -4.02
C ARG A 24 -7.04 -8.42 -4.96
N ASN A 25 -6.39 -9.44 -4.42
CA ASN A 25 -5.57 -10.39 -5.18
C ASN A 25 -6.40 -11.51 -5.82
N ILE A 26 -7.50 -11.94 -5.18
CA ILE A 26 -8.35 -13.04 -5.67
C ILE A 26 -9.48 -12.53 -6.58
N LEU A 27 -10.04 -11.35 -6.29
CA LEU A 27 -11.19 -10.84 -7.02
C LEU A 27 -10.84 -10.49 -8.47
N PRO A 28 -11.75 -10.76 -9.43
CA PRO A 28 -11.57 -10.38 -10.82
C PRO A 28 -11.32 -8.87 -10.98
N PRO A 29 -10.54 -8.42 -11.98
CA PRO A 29 -10.20 -7.01 -12.18
C PRO A 29 -11.42 -6.08 -12.25
N ILE A 30 -12.53 -6.55 -12.83
CA ILE A 30 -13.79 -5.78 -12.94
C ILE A 30 -14.39 -5.50 -11.55
N VAL A 31 -14.43 -6.50 -10.69
CA VAL A 31 -14.97 -6.37 -9.32
C VAL A 31 -14.07 -5.47 -8.49
N ARG A 32 -12.74 -5.67 -8.60
CA ARG A 32 -11.75 -4.81 -7.94
C ARG A 32 -11.89 -3.35 -8.36
N LYS A 33 -11.99 -3.08 -9.67
CA LYS A 33 -12.25 -1.74 -10.21
C LYS A 33 -13.51 -1.14 -9.60
N TRP A 34 -14.63 -1.86 -9.66
CA TRP A 34 -15.90 -1.38 -9.12
C TRP A 34 -15.80 -1.05 -7.63
N MET A 35 -15.19 -1.92 -6.82
CA MET A 35 -14.97 -1.67 -5.39
C MET A 35 -14.14 -0.41 -5.14
N MET A 36 -13.03 -0.25 -5.86
CA MET A 36 -12.17 0.93 -5.75
C MET A 36 -12.89 2.21 -6.18
N GLU A 37 -13.64 2.17 -7.28
CA GLU A 37 -14.42 3.30 -7.77
C GLU A 37 -15.49 3.74 -6.77
N GLN A 38 -16.20 2.80 -6.17
CA GLN A 38 -17.16 3.09 -5.10
C GLN A 38 -16.46 3.66 -3.87
N GLN A 39 -15.35 3.07 -3.43
CA GLN A 39 -14.63 3.53 -2.24
C GLN A 39 -14.09 4.96 -2.43
N LEU A 40 -13.51 5.27 -3.60
CA LEU A 40 -12.96 6.58 -3.90
C LEU A 40 -14.07 7.64 -4.02
N ASN A 41 -15.15 7.33 -4.73
CA ASN A 41 -16.25 8.28 -4.95
C ASN A 41 -17.12 8.54 -3.71
N ARG A 42 -16.95 7.79 -2.62
CA ARG A 42 -17.63 8.08 -1.34
C ARG A 42 -17.32 9.47 -0.79
N TRP A 43 -16.13 10.00 -1.03
CA TRP A 43 -15.77 11.33 -0.54
C TRP A 43 -16.37 12.42 -1.42
N PHE A 44 -16.14 12.34 -2.73
CA PHE A 44 -16.73 13.21 -3.75
C PHE A 44 -16.71 12.49 -5.09
N ASN A 45 -17.62 12.86 -6.01
CA ASN A 45 -17.66 12.30 -7.35
C ASN A 45 -16.49 12.85 -8.19
N HIS A 46 -15.56 11.97 -8.59
CA HIS A 46 -14.35 12.36 -9.31
C HIS A 46 -14.62 12.87 -10.72
N ALA A 47 -15.70 12.44 -11.37
CA ALA A 47 -16.09 12.95 -12.70
C ALA A 47 -16.55 14.41 -12.62
N ASN A 48 -17.37 14.75 -11.62
CA ASN A 48 -17.83 16.12 -11.40
C ASN A 48 -16.69 17.09 -11.07
N TYR A 49 -15.57 16.59 -10.55
CA TYR A 49 -14.39 17.36 -10.17
C TYR A 49 -13.25 17.27 -11.20
N SER A 50 -13.52 16.73 -12.40
CA SER A 50 -12.54 16.59 -13.49
C SER A 50 -11.29 15.78 -13.12
N LEU A 51 -11.42 14.86 -12.16
CA LEU A 51 -10.34 13.98 -11.66
C LEU A 51 -10.55 12.51 -12.04
N GLU A 52 -11.51 12.21 -12.91
CA GLU A 52 -11.80 10.85 -13.34
C GLU A 52 -10.61 10.26 -14.14
N PRO A 53 -10.03 9.12 -13.71
CA PRO A 53 -8.92 8.51 -14.43
C PRO A 53 -9.37 7.90 -15.77
N LYS A 54 -8.55 8.08 -16.82
CA LYS A 54 -8.77 7.45 -18.13
C LYS A 54 -8.86 5.92 -18.03
N ASN A 55 -7.94 5.29 -17.29
CA ASN A 55 -7.94 3.84 -17.08
C ASN A 55 -8.19 3.49 -15.60
N LYS A 56 -9.44 3.17 -15.27
CA LYS A 56 -9.89 2.77 -13.92
C LYS A 56 -9.48 1.34 -13.54
N TYR A 57 -8.94 0.53 -14.46
CA TYR A 57 -8.51 -0.84 -14.15
C TYR A 57 -7.16 -0.89 -13.42
N LEU A 58 -6.37 0.19 -13.52
CA LEU A 58 -5.07 0.29 -12.89
C LEU A 58 -5.22 0.57 -11.39
N MET A 59 -4.40 -0.11 -10.60
CA MET A 59 -4.23 0.11 -9.16
C MET A 59 -3.13 1.15 -8.88
N LYS A 60 -3.02 2.19 -9.72
CA LYS A 60 -2.02 3.24 -9.55
C LYS A 60 -2.17 3.90 -8.18
N GLU A 61 -1.05 4.30 -7.58
CA GLU A 61 -1.05 4.98 -6.29
C GLU A 61 -1.97 6.21 -6.30
N PRO A 62 -2.99 6.26 -5.42
CA PRO A 62 -3.89 7.39 -5.35
C PRO A 62 -3.22 8.57 -4.64
N ILE A 63 -3.56 9.79 -5.06
CA ILE A 63 -3.11 11.00 -4.37
C ILE A 63 -3.75 11.07 -2.98
N LEU A 64 -2.93 11.30 -1.95
CA LEU A 64 -3.36 11.52 -0.56
C LEU A 64 -3.29 13.02 -0.22
N ASN A 65 -4.42 13.70 -0.32
CA ASN A 65 -4.55 15.12 -0.04
C ASN A 65 -5.91 15.39 0.60
N ASP A 66 -5.92 15.98 1.79
CA ASP A 66 -7.11 16.23 2.60
C ASP A 66 -7.84 17.52 2.19
N ASP A 67 -7.15 18.42 1.47
CA ASP A 67 -7.64 19.75 1.11
C ASP A 67 -8.04 19.86 -0.36
N LEU A 68 -7.47 19.05 -1.25
CA LEU A 68 -7.64 19.21 -2.70
C LEU A 68 -9.12 19.31 -3.13
N PRO A 69 -10.05 18.45 -2.66
CA PRO A 69 -11.44 18.54 -3.08
C PRO A 69 -12.10 19.86 -2.65
N SER A 70 -11.84 20.33 -1.43
CA SER A 70 -12.40 21.60 -0.96
C SER A 70 -11.79 22.79 -1.69
N ARG A 71 -10.49 22.74 -2.03
CA ARG A 71 -9.82 23.79 -2.83
C ARG A 71 -10.35 23.88 -4.26
N ILE A 72 -10.72 22.76 -4.86
CA ILE A 72 -11.43 22.75 -6.15
C ILE A 72 -12.82 23.36 -5.98
N LEU A 73 -13.57 22.94 -4.94
CA LEU A 73 -14.91 23.46 -4.68
C LEU A 73 -14.93 24.98 -4.42
N TYR A 74 -13.90 25.53 -3.76
CA TYR A 74 -13.75 26.96 -3.54
C TYR A 74 -13.29 27.74 -4.79
N GLY A 75 -12.97 27.06 -5.89
CA GLY A 75 -12.45 27.67 -7.12
C GLY A 75 -10.99 28.13 -7.03
N ALA A 76 -10.28 27.81 -5.93
CA ALA A 76 -8.87 28.15 -5.75
C ALA A 76 -7.94 27.26 -6.61
N VAL A 77 -8.39 26.06 -6.97
CA VAL A 77 -7.69 25.13 -7.86
C VAL A 77 -8.63 24.75 -8.99
N LYS A 78 -8.20 24.94 -10.24
CA LYS A 78 -8.91 24.47 -11.44
C LYS A 78 -8.10 23.35 -12.08
N VAL A 79 -8.70 22.18 -12.23
CA VAL A 79 -8.06 21.05 -12.90
C VAL A 79 -8.16 21.27 -14.41
N LYS A 80 -7.05 21.05 -15.12
CA LYS A 80 -6.95 21.19 -16.58
C LYS A 80 -6.42 19.91 -17.21
N SER A 81 -6.69 19.73 -18.49
CA SER A 81 -6.09 18.65 -19.28
C SER A 81 -4.58 18.89 -19.48
N ARG A 82 -3.90 18.04 -20.24
CA ARG A 82 -2.46 18.17 -20.43
C ARG A 82 -2.14 19.40 -21.28
N VAL A 83 -1.09 20.13 -20.92
CA VAL A 83 -0.55 21.24 -21.72
C VAL A 83 0.00 20.69 -23.04
N THR A 84 -0.43 21.27 -24.17
CA THR A 84 0.06 20.98 -25.52
C THR A 84 1.14 21.96 -25.95
N GLU A 85 0.96 23.25 -25.65
CA GLU A 85 1.87 24.32 -26.04
C GLU A 85 1.93 25.39 -24.95
N LEU A 86 3.12 25.96 -24.76
CA LEU A 86 3.34 27.13 -23.91
C LEU A 86 3.77 28.28 -24.79
N THR A 87 3.16 29.44 -24.59
CA THR A 87 3.55 30.70 -25.21
C THR A 87 4.35 31.54 -24.20
N GLU A 88 4.59 32.82 -24.50
CA GLU A 88 5.28 33.74 -23.59
C GLU A 88 4.53 33.93 -22.27
N THR A 89 3.19 33.93 -22.28
CA THR A 89 2.36 34.21 -21.10
C THR A 89 1.15 33.28 -20.96
N SER A 90 0.93 32.34 -21.87
CA SER A 90 -0.25 31.46 -21.86
C SER A 90 0.10 29.98 -22.03
N ALA A 91 -0.84 29.12 -21.65
CA ALA A 91 -0.78 27.68 -21.87
C ALA A 91 -2.00 27.20 -22.65
N ILE A 92 -1.76 26.45 -23.72
CA ILE A 92 -2.79 25.77 -24.52
C ILE A 92 -2.87 24.32 -24.04
N PHE A 93 -4.09 23.80 -23.93
CA PHE A 93 -4.38 22.47 -23.38
C PHE A 93 -4.93 21.50 -24.44
N GLU A 94 -4.86 20.19 -24.16
CA GLU A 94 -5.30 19.10 -25.07
C GLU A 94 -6.78 19.19 -25.45
N ASP A 95 -7.62 19.80 -24.61
CA ASP A 95 -9.05 20.01 -24.87
C ASP A 95 -9.34 21.27 -25.72
N GLY A 96 -8.30 21.97 -26.18
CA GLY A 96 -8.41 23.19 -26.98
C GLY A 96 -8.65 24.46 -26.16
N THR A 97 -8.74 24.37 -24.82
CA THR A 97 -8.80 25.56 -23.96
C THR A 97 -7.42 26.21 -23.82
N ALA A 98 -7.40 27.50 -23.46
CA ALA A 98 -6.19 28.23 -23.12
C ALA A 98 -6.40 28.99 -21.81
N GLU A 99 -5.32 29.17 -21.04
CA GLU A 99 -5.28 30.08 -19.90
C GLU A 99 -4.16 31.09 -20.14
N GLU A 100 -4.48 32.37 -19.96
CA GLU A 100 -3.59 33.51 -20.19
C GLU A 100 -3.00 34.01 -18.86
N ASP A 101 -1.99 34.88 -18.97
CA ASP A 101 -1.33 35.56 -17.85
C ASP A 101 -0.80 34.62 -16.75
N ILE A 102 -0.12 33.55 -17.17
CA ILE A 102 0.49 32.57 -16.27
C ILE A 102 1.89 33.05 -15.84
N ASP A 103 2.02 33.45 -14.57
CA ASP A 103 3.29 33.94 -14.03
C ASP A 103 4.31 32.82 -13.76
N VAL A 104 3.83 31.65 -13.31
CA VAL A 104 4.70 30.59 -12.77
C VAL A 104 4.21 29.21 -13.21
N ILE A 105 5.15 28.41 -13.73
CA ILE A 105 4.93 26.99 -14.02
C ILE A 105 5.76 26.15 -13.04
N VAL A 106 5.09 25.26 -12.30
CA VAL A 106 5.74 24.33 -11.37
C VAL A 106 5.65 22.90 -11.91
N PHE A 107 6.78 22.35 -12.34
CA PHE A 107 6.87 20.97 -12.84
C PHE A 107 6.95 19.95 -11.70
N ALA A 108 5.78 19.51 -11.21
CA ALA A 108 5.67 18.39 -10.27
C ALA A 108 5.68 17.01 -10.99
N THR A 109 6.60 16.82 -11.95
CA THR A 109 6.62 15.67 -12.90
C THR A 109 7.38 14.44 -12.39
N GLY A 110 7.82 14.46 -11.13
CA GLY A 110 8.53 13.36 -10.49
C GLY A 110 10.05 13.44 -10.63
N TYR A 111 10.73 12.33 -10.34
CA TYR A 111 12.19 12.25 -10.26
C TYR A 111 12.73 11.09 -11.10
N LYS A 112 13.99 11.23 -11.54
CA LYS A 112 14.76 10.14 -12.15
C LYS A 112 15.73 9.57 -11.12
N LEU A 113 16.04 8.28 -11.25
CA LEU A 113 16.94 7.58 -10.35
C LEU A 113 18.30 7.37 -11.05
N SER A 114 19.38 7.64 -10.34
CA SER A 114 20.75 7.36 -10.80
C SER A 114 21.66 6.99 -9.63
N PHE A 115 22.65 6.15 -9.91
CA PHE A 115 23.67 5.73 -8.94
C PHE A 115 25.05 5.96 -9.56
N PRO A 116 25.57 7.20 -9.56
CA PRO A 116 26.79 7.56 -10.28
C PRO A 116 28.07 6.94 -9.70
N PHE A 117 27.96 6.30 -8.53
CA PHE A 117 29.04 5.59 -7.85
C PHE A 117 29.00 4.07 -8.11
N LEU A 118 28.04 3.55 -8.87
CA LEU A 118 27.99 2.15 -9.29
C LEU A 118 28.45 2.03 -10.75
N GLU A 119 29.24 0.98 -11.02
CA GLU A 119 29.76 0.69 -12.36
C GLU A 119 28.64 0.33 -13.35
N GLU A 120 27.67 -0.46 -12.90
CA GLU A 120 26.53 -0.87 -13.72
C GLU A 120 25.24 -0.11 -13.38
N PRO A 121 24.45 0.29 -14.40
CA PRO A 121 23.17 0.93 -14.17
C PRO A 121 22.15 -0.06 -13.62
N VAL A 122 21.74 0.17 -12.37
CA VAL A 122 20.68 -0.58 -11.67
C VAL A 122 19.33 -0.52 -12.43
N VAL A 123 19.06 0.61 -13.07
CA VAL A 123 17.91 0.82 -13.95
C VAL A 123 18.42 0.79 -15.39
N LYS A 124 18.07 -0.26 -16.15
CA LYS A 124 18.41 -0.34 -17.57
C LYS A 124 17.62 0.73 -18.34
N GLN A 125 18.32 1.63 -19.01
CA GLN A 125 17.70 2.65 -19.85
C GLN A 125 16.92 1.97 -21.00
N GLY A 126 15.69 2.44 -21.25
CA GLY A 126 14.87 2.00 -22.39
C GLY A 126 13.78 0.96 -22.10
N HIS A 127 13.84 0.20 -20.99
CA HIS A 127 12.93 -0.95 -20.77
C HIS A 127 11.88 -0.81 -19.65
N ASN A 128 11.76 0.36 -19.01
CA ASN A 128 10.76 0.58 -17.91
C ASN A 128 10.82 -0.52 -16.83
N MET A 129 12.00 -1.06 -16.57
CA MET A 129 12.24 -2.23 -15.73
C MET A 129 13.53 -2.03 -14.92
N VAL A 130 13.48 -2.39 -13.64
CA VAL A 130 14.64 -2.40 -12.75
C VAL A 130 15.22 -3.80 -12.70
N SER A 131 16.50 -3.95 -13.02
CA SER A 131 17.18 -5.27 -13.08
C SER A 131 17.73 -5.68 -11.72
N LEU A 132 16.88 -5.65 -10.69
CA LEU A 132 17.21 -6.09 -9.33
C LEU A 132 16.25 -7.17 -8.86
N TYR A 133 16.80 -8.28 -8.37
CA TYR A 133 16.02 -9.33 -7.74
C TYR A 133 15.28 -8.74 -6.53
N LYS A 134 13.94 -8.74 -6.64
CA LYS A 134 13.01 -8.14 -5.67
C LYS A 134 13.33 -6.70 -5.28
N TYR A 135 13.85 -5.90 -6.24
CA TYR A 135 14.30 -4.52 -6.02
C TYR A 135 15.49 -4.35 -5.05
N MET A 136 16.26 -5.43 -4.81
CA MET A 136 17.35 -5.44 -3.84
C MET A 136 18.70 -5.88 -4.43
N PHE A 137 18.79 -7.08 -5.00
CA PHE A 137 20.08 -7.70 -5.33
C PHE A 137 20.36 -7.66 -6.83
N LEU A 138 21.63 -7.46 -7.19
CA LEU A 138 22.07 -7.53 -8.59
C LEU A 138 22.26 -9.01 -8.96
N PRO A 139 21.54 -9.53 -9.98
CA PRO A 139 21.51 -10.96 -10.25
C PRO A 139 22.81 -11.53 -10.83
N HIS A 140 23.61 -10.70 -11.50
CA HIS A 140 24.87 -11.10 -12.15
C HIS A 140 26.07 -11.18 -11.19
N LEU A 141 25.94 -10.71 -9.94
CA LEU A 141 27.05 -10.76 -9.00
C LEU A 141 27.30 -12.20 -8.53
N GLU A 142 28.51 -12.71 -8.76
CA GLU A 142 28.92 -14.05 -8.30
C GLU A 142 28.81 -14.20 -6.78
N LYS A 143 29.10 -13.11 -6.04
CA LYS A 143 28.96 -13.06 -4.58
C LYS A 143 27.93 -12.00 -4.21
N SER A 144 26.87 -12.42 -3.53
CA SER A 144 25.76 -11.57 -3.06
C SER A 144 26.18 -10.66 -1.90
N THR A 145 27.06 -9.70 -2.16
CA THR A 145 27.69 -8.81 -1.16
C THR A 145 27.22 -7.35 -1.25
N LEU A 146 26.38 -7.04 -2.23
CA LEU A 146 25.78 -5.71 -2.44
C LEU A 146 24.26 -5.84 -2.57
N ALA A 147 23.53 -4.91 -1.95
CA ALA A 147 22.07 -4.83 -2.04
C ALA A 147 21.63 -3.35 -2.00
N CYS A 148 20.66 -3.01 -2.85
CA CYS A 148 19.94 -1.74 -2.77
C CYS A 148 18.81 -1.84 -1.76
N ILE A 149 18.76 -0.90 -0.82
CA ILE A 149 17.69 -0.78 0.18
C ILE A 149 16.94 0.52 -0.09
N GLY A 150 15.60 0.46 -0.12
CA GLY A 150 14.74 1.62 -0.38
C GLY A 150 14.52 1.97 -1.84
N LEU A 151 15.07 1.19 -2.79
CA LEU A 151 14.77 1.36 -4.21
C LEU A 151 13.44 0.71 -4.59
N ILE A 152 12.36 1.12 -3.93
CA ILE A 152 11.01 0.55 -4.09
C ILE A 152 9.94 1.57 -3.69
N GLN A 153 8.76 1.50 -4.30
CA GLN A 153 7.59 2.33 -4.01
C GLN A 153 6.37 1.44 -3.66
N PRO A 154 6.28 0.93 -2.43
CA PRO A 154 5.12 0.15 -2.01
C PRO A 154 3.90 1.05 -1.86
N LEU A 155 2.69 0.51 -2.05
CA LEU A 155 1.42 1.20 -1.75
C LEU A 155 1.20 1.56 -0.26
N GLY A 156 2.14 1.21 0.61
CA GLY A 156 2.12 1.47 2.06
C GLY A 156 3.40 2.16 2.50
N SER A 157 3.65 2.21 3.81
CA SER A 157 4.83 2.90 4.36
C SER A 157 6.14 2.26 3.88
N MET A 158 7.11 3.10 3.48
CA MET A 158 8.44 2.65 3.08
C MET A 158 9.27 2.13 4.27
N PHE A 159 9.04 2.64 5.48
CA PHE A 159 9.86 2.33 6.67
C PHE A 159 9.86 0.84 7.06
N PRO A 160 8.72 0.15 7.23
CA PRO A 160 8.74 -1.30 7.48
C PRO A 160 9.26 -2.10 6.29
N THR A 161 9.11 -1.58 5.07
CA THR A 161 9.64 -2.21 3.88
C THR A 161 11.16 -2.24 3.91
N VAL A 162 11.82 -1.10 4.14
CA VAL A 162 13.28 -1.04 4.20
C VAL A 162 13.85 -1.77 5.42
N GLU A 163 13.09 -1.85 6.51
CA GLU A 163 13.45 -2.66 7.68
C GLU A 163 13.53 -4.16 7.34
N LEU A 164 12.53 -4.70 6.64
CA LEU A 164 12.54 -6.08 6.18
C LEU A 164 13.59 -6.32 5.09
N GLN A 165 13.77 -5.36 4.16
CA GLN A 165 14.85 -5.42 3.18
C GLN A 165 16.21 -5.53 3.87
N ALA A 166 16.48 -4.69 4.88
CA ALA A 166 17.73 -4.73 5.63
C ALA A 166 17.90 -6.03 6.43
N ARG A 167 16.83 -6.55 7.04
CA ARG A 167 16.86 -7.85 7.75
C ARG A 167 17.22 -9.00 6.83
N TRP A 168 16.69 -9.01 5.62
CA TRP A 168 17.04 -10.05 4.66
C TRP A 168 18.47 -9.84 4.12
N ALA A 169 18.81 -8.63 3.67
CA ALA A 169 20.14 -8.33 3.13
C ALA A 169 21.28 -8.70 4.10
N THR A 170 21.18 -8.31 5.36
CA THR A 170 22.19 -8.66 6.38
C THR A 170 22.33 -10.16 6.61
N ARG A 171 21.25 -10.93 6.48
CA ARG A 171 21.30 -12.40 6.59
C ARG A 171 21.91 -13.05 5.35
N VAL A 172 21.68 -12.48 4.16
CA VAL A 172 22.37 -12.90 2.92
C VAL A 172 23.87 -12.64 3.05
N PHE A 173 24.27 -11.45 3.50
CA PHE A 173 25.69 -11.11 3.68
C PHE A 173 26.39 -12.02 4.70
N LYS A 174 25.67 -12.51 5.71
CA LYS A 174 26.19 -13.49 6.68
C LYS A 174 26.14 -14.95 6.20
N GLY A 175 25.61 -15.23 5.00
CA GLY A 175 25.40 -16.59 4.51
C GLY A 175 24.32 -17.39 5.24
N LEU A 176 23.45 -16.73 6.01
CA LEU A 176 22.33 -17.36 6.72
C LEU A 176 21.09 -17.52 5.84
N CYS A 177 21.03 -16.78 4.74
CA CYS A 177 20.05 -16.89 3.67
C CYS A 177 20.81 -16.93 2.34
N SER A 178 20.39 -17.75 1.39
CA SER A 178 21.01 -17.85 0.07
C SER A 178 20.06 -17.31 -1.00
N LEU A 179 20.61 -16.59 -1.97
CA LEU A 179 19.85 -16.21 -3.17
C LEU A 179 19.77 -17.41 -4.12
N PRO A 180 18.71 -17.50 -4.96
CA PRO A 180 18.63 -18.54 -5.98
C PRO A 180 19.62 -18.25 -7.13
N SER A 181 19.67 -19.14 -8.12
CA SER A 181 20.53 -18.96 -9.30
C SER A 181 20.21 -17.65 -10.06
N GLU A 182 21.19 -17.10 -10.77
CA GLU A 182 21.01 -15.92 -11.63
C GLU A 182 19.82 -16.08 -12.59
N LYS A 183 19.71 -17.25 -13.24
CA LYS A 183 18.59 -17.56 -14.14
C LYS A 183 17.24 -17.40 -13.43
N THR A 184 17.10 -17.97 -12.23
CA THR A 184 15.86 -17.87 -11.44
C THR A 184 15.59 -16.44 -11.00
N MET A 185 16.62 -15.67 -10.62
CA MET A 185 16.46 -14.26 -10.28
C MET A 185 15.99 -13.42 -11.48
N MET A 186 16.55 -13.66 -12.66
CA MET A 186 16.16 -12.98 -13.89
C MET A 186 14.72 -13.31 -14.30
N GLU A 187 14.31 -14.57 -14.19
CA GLU A 187 12.92 -14.99 -14.42
C GLU A 187 11.94 -14.30 -13.44
N ASP A 188 12.29 -14.16 -12.15
CA ASP A 188 11.48 -13.40 -11.18
C ASP A 188 11.38 -11.92 -11.57
N ILE A 189 12.49 -11.28 -11.95
CA ILE A 189 12.51 -9.86 -12.34
C ILE A 189 11.55 -9.60 -13.50
N ILE A 190 11.60 -10.43 -14.54
CA ILE A 190 10.74 -10.29 -15.73
C ILE A 190 9.28 -10.48 -15.33
N LYS A 191 8.96 -11.59 -14.67
CA LYS A 191 7.57 -11.91 -14.27
C LYS A 191 7.00 -10.87 -13.31
N ARG A 192 7.81 -10.36 -12.38
CA ARG A 192 7.43 -9.29 -11.46
C ARG A 192 7.12 -8.00 -12.21
N ASN A 193 7.96 -7.63 -13.19
CA ASN A 193 7.72 -6.42 -13.98
C ASN A 193 6.48 -6.54 -14.87
N GLU A 194 6.24 -7.70 -15.50
CA GLU A 194 5.02 -7.96 -16.28
C GLU A 194 3.76 -7.79 -15.41
N LYS A 195 3.74 -8.44 -14.25
CA LYS A 195 2.63 -8.31 -13.29
C LYS A 195 2.47 -6.86 -12.79
N ARG A 196 3.57 -6.15 -12.56
CA ARG A 196 3.56 -4.73 -12.18
C ARG A 196 2.94 -3.87 -13.28
N ILE A 197 3.31 -4.07 -14.54
CA ILE A 197 2.75 -3.32 -15.69
C ILE A 197 1.25 -3.56 -15.78
N GLU A 198 0.81 -4.82 -15.67
CA GLU A 198 -0.62 -5.17 -15.69
C GLU A 198 -1.41 -4.45 -14.58
N LEU A 199 -0.83 -4.37 -13.37
CA LEU A 199 -1.49 -3.79 -12.20
C LEU A 199 -1.42 -2.25 -12.16
N PHE A 200 -0.30 -1.65 -12.53
CA PHE A 200 0.00 -0.22 -12.27
C PHE A 200 0.19 0.60 -13.55
N GLY A 201 0.28 -0.06 -14.71
CA GLY A 201 0.49 0.55 -16.01
C GLY A 201 1.97 0.76 -16.36
N GLU A 202 2.18 1.30 -17.56
CA GLU A 202 3.48 1.42 -18.22
C GLU A 202 4.22 2.74 -17.91
N SER A 203 3.64 3.63 -17.10
CA SER A 203 4.30 4.90 -16.79
C SER A 203 5.64 4.68 -16.08
N GLN A 204 6.67 5.44 -16.48
CA GLN A 204 7.98 5.47 -15.81
C GLN A 204 7.88 5.88 -14.34
N SER A 205 6.82 6.61 -13.96
CA SER A 205 6.54 6.94 -12.55
C SER A 205 6.13 5.74 -11.68
N GLN A 206 5.98 4.55 -12.27
CA GLN A 206 5.47 3.35 -11.60
C GLN A 206 6.45 2.17 -11.64
N ILE A 207 7.69 2.38 -12.10
CA ILE A 207 8.70 1.30 -12.25
C ILE A 207 9.00 0.55 -10.94
N LEU A 208 8.82 1.22 -9.81
CA LEU A 208 9.09 0.69 -8.47
C LEU A 208 7.81 0.29 -7.71
N GLN A 209 6.63 0.40 -8.34
CA GLN A 209 5.35 0.22 -7.66
C GLN A 209 5.15 -1.24 -7.22
N THR A 210 4.71 -1.46 -5.98
CA THR A 210 4.38 -2.81 -5.51
C THR A 210 3.24 -2.84 -4.49
N ASN A 211 2.58 -4.00 -4.38
CA ASN A 211 1.61 -4.25 -3.32
C ASN A 211 2.32 -4.39 -1.97
N PHE A 212 1.86 -3.64 -0.98
CA PHE A 212 2.53 -3.51 0.32
C PHE A 212 2.62 -4.84 1.09
N VAL A 213 1.48 -5.43 1.46
CA VAL A 213 1.44 -6.64 2.31
C VAL A 213 2.10 -7.83 1.63
N ASP A 214 1.88 -8.00 0.32
CA ASP A 214 2.43 -9.12 -0.45
C ASP A 214 3.96 -9.08 -0.46
N TYR A 215 4.56 -7.90 -0.67
CA TYR A 215 6.00 -7.72 -0.66
C TYR A 215 6.59 -7.90 0.74
N LEU A 216 5.97 -7.33 1.78
CA LEU A 216 6.45 -7.53 3.16
C LEU A 216 6.42 -9.01 3.56
N ASP A 217 5.36 -9.73 3.19
CA ASP A 217 5.25 -11.17 3.43
C ASP A 217 6.32 -11.97 2.68
N GLU A 218 6.60 -11.59 1.44
CA GLU A 218 7.66 -12.19 0.63
C GLU A 218 9.03 -12.04 1.31
N LEU A 219 9.41 -10.83 1.74
CA LEU A 219 10.68 -10.62 2.44
C LEU A 219 10.73 -11.34 3.79
N ALA A 220 9.62 -11.34 4.53
CA ALA A 220 9.53 -11.99 5.82
C ALA A 220 9.61 -13.52 5.70
N GLN A 221 9.12 -14.11 4.60
CA GLN A 221 9.21 -15.54 4.35
C GLN A 221 10.66 -16.00 4.14
N GLU A 222 11.46 -15.20 3.44
CA GLU A 222 12.89 -15.47 3.15
C GLU A 222 13.76 -15.57 4.42
N ILE A 223 13.29 -14.97 5.50
CA ILE A 223 13.96 -14.99 6.81
C ILE A 223 13.18 -15.78 7.86
N GLY A 224 12.06 -16.42 7.51
CA GLY A 224 11.21 -17.17 8.45
C GLY A 224 10.51 -16.32 9.51
N ALA A 225 10.26 -15.04 9.23
CA ALA A 225 9.62 -14.08 10.12
C ALA A 225 8.14 -13.80 9.79
N LYS A 226 7.61 -14.42 8.72
CA LYS A 226 6.17 -14.35 8.39
C LYS A 226 5.38 -15.26 9.33
N PRO A 227 4.44 -14.74 10.15
CA PRO A 227 3.62 -15.58 11.02
C PRO A 227 2.67 -16.43 10.18
N ASP A 228 2.63 -17.73 10.47
CA ASP A 228 1.61 -18.63 9.93
C ASP A 228 0.32 -18.49 10.75
N LEU A 229 -0.75 -18.07 10.09
CA LEU A 229 -2.02 -17.75 10.74
C LEU A 229 -2.84 -18.99 11.07
N ILE A 230 -2.68 -20.10 10.34
CA ILE A 230 -3.50 -21.31 10.56
C ILE A 230 -3.14 -21.97 11.90
N PRO A 231 -1.86 -22.29 12.20
CA PRO A 231 -1.49 -22.81 13.51
C PRO A 231 -1.72 -21.79 14.63
N LEU A 232 -1.57 -20.50 14.33
CA LEU A 232 -1.78 -19.44 15.31
C LEU A 232 -3.25 -19.31 15.70
N LEU A 233 -4.20 -19.60 14.81
CA LEU A 233 -5.63 -19.59 15.12
C LEU A 233 -5.97 -20.56 16.25
N PHE A 234 -5.30 -21.71 16.32
CA PHE A 234 -5.50 -22.70 17.38
C PHE A 234 -4.73 -22.38 18.68
N LYS A 235 -3.63 -21.62 18.60
CA LYS A 235 -2.80 -21.28 19.78
C LYS A 235 -3.20 -19.97 20.45
N ASP A 236 -3.51 -18.96 19.65
CA ASP A 236 -3.89 -17.61 20.07
C ASP A 236 -4.91 -17.03 19.08
N PRO A 237 -6.19 -17.45 19.17
CA PRO A 237 -7.22 -17.05 18.21
C PRO A 237 -7.45 -15.53 18.18
N VAL A 238 -7.30 -14.86 19.32
CA VAL A 238 -7.45 -13.40 19.42
C VAL A 238 -6.40 -12.71 18.57
N LEU A 239 -5.13 -13.13 18.70
CA LEU A 239 -4.07 -12.58 17.87
C LEU A 239 -4.28 -12.94 16.40
N ALA A 240 -4.60 -14.19 16.07
CA ALA A 240 -4.79 -14.63 14.68
C ALA A 240 -5.87 -13.82 13.94
N VAL A 241 -7.03 -13.60 14.57
CA VAL A 241 -8.10 -12.75 14.03
C VAL A 241 -7.63 -11.31 13.85
N LYS A 242 -6.93 -10.74 14.85
CA LYS A 242 -6.40 -9.37 14.77
C LYS A 242 -5.33 -9.21 13.67
N LEU A 243 -4.50 -10.23 13.43
CA LEU A 243 -3.51 -10.21 12.35
C LEU A 243 -4.15 -10.24 10.97
N TYR A 244 -5.21 -11.02 10.81
CA TYR A 244 -5.85 -11.24 9.51
C TYR A 244 -6.82 -10.12 9.13
N PHE A 245 -7.75 -9.79 10.03
CA PHE A 245 -8.79 -8.79 9.76
C PHE A 245 -8.39 -7.37 10.19
N GLY A 246 -7.48 -7.26 11.16
CA GLY A 246 -6.98 -5.96 11.61
C GLY A 246 -5.88 -5.38 10.72
N PRO A 247 -5.38 -4.18 11.07
CA PRO A 247 -4.29 -3.52 10.36
C PRO A 247 -3.01 -4.38 10.32
N CYS A 248 -2.41 -4.46 9.13
CA CYS A 248 -1.13 -5.14 8.92
C CYS A 248 0.03 -4.24 9.38
N ASN A 249 0.34 -4.34 10.67
CA ASN A 249 1.38 -3.53 11.32
C ASN A 249 2.78 -4.14 11.13
N SER A 250 3.82 -3.31 11.22
CA SER A 250 5.22 -3.75 11.23
C SER A 250 5.54 -4.73 12.38
N TYR A 251 4.86 -4.58 13.52
CA TYR A 251 5.02 -5.47 14.69
C TYR A 251 4.80 -6.96 14.35
N GLN A 252 3.95 -7.26 13.36
CA GLN A 252 3.60 -8.65 12.99
C GLN A 252 4.85 -9.45 12.57
N TYR A 253 5.80 -8.80 11.92
CA TYR A 253 7.03 -9.42 11.41
C TYR A 253 8.11 -9.60 12.47
N ARG A 254 7.79 -9.32 13.74
CA ARG A 254 8.63 -9.54 14.93
C ARG A 254 7.98 -10.53 15.90
N LEU A 255 6.90 -11.21 15.51
CA LEU A 255 6.24 -12.24 16.32
C LEU A 255 6.97 -13.59 16.29
N VAL A 256 7.56 -13.93 15.15
CA VAL A 256 8.26 -15.20 14.91
C VAL A 256 9.57 -14.94 14.17
N GLY A 257 10.40 -15.98 14.09
CA GLY A 257 11.66 -15.93 13.36
C GLY A 257 12.76 -15.12 14.05
N PRO A 258 13.86 -14.83 13.34
CA PRO A 258 15.03 -14.16 13.89
C PRO A 258 14.73 -12.71 14.25
N GLY A 259 15.21 -12.28 15.42
CA GLY A 259 15.00 -10.93 15.94
C GLY A 259 13.58 -10.69 16.45
N LYS A 260 12.90 -11.73 16.96
CA LYS A 260 11.61 -11.62 17.65
C LYS A 260 11.66 -10.54 18.74
N TRP A 261 10.55 -9.82 18.92
CA TRP A 261 10.39 -8.84 19.99
C TRP A 261 9.24 -9.24 20.91
N GLU A 262 9.50 -9.41 22.21
CA GLU A 262 8.49 -9.86 23.18
C GLU A 262 7.30 -8.87 23.29
N GLY A 263 7.54 -7.58 23.07
CA GLY A 263 6.47 -6.57 23.05
C GLY A 263 5.56 -6.60 21.82
N ALA A 264 5.87 -7.40 20.79
CA ALA A 264 5.16 -7.35 19.50
C ALA A 264 3.68 -7.69 19.64
N ARG A 265 3.35 -8.74 20.40
CA ARG A 265 1.96 -9.13 20.67
C ARG A 265 1.20 -8.01 21.38
N HIS A 266 1.78 -7.49 22.46
CA HIS A 266 1.17 -6.41 23.23
C HIS A 266 0.93 -5.18 22.36
N ALA A 267 1.94 -4.77 21.58
CA ALA A 267 1.86 -3.63 20.68
C ALA A 267 0.72 -3.78 19.65
N ILE A 268 0.51 -4.98 19.10
CA ILE A 268 -0.59 -5.23 18.15
C ILE A 268 -1.95 -5.09 18.82
N LEU A 269 -2.10 -5.61 20.04
CA LEU A 269 -3.39 -5.60 20.73
C LEU A 269 -3.75 -4.21 21.28
N THR A 270 -2.76 -3.40 21.70
CA THR A 270 -2.97 -2.06 22.28
C THR A 270 -2.76 -0.90 21.30
N GLN A 271 -2.60 -1.16 20.00
CA GLN A 271 -2.34 -0.11 19.02
C GLN A 271 -3.43 0.97 18.97
N GLU A 272 -4.69 0.59 19.18
CA GLU A 272 -5.83 1.50 19.11
C GLU A 272 -5.76 2.57 20.21
N GLU A 273 -5.29 2.20 21.41
CA GLU A 273 -5.04 3.14 22.50
C GLU A 273 -4.03 4.20 22.08
N ARG A 274 -2.94 3.80 21.41
CA ARG A 274 -1.89 4.73 20.95
C ARG A 274 -2.36 5.63 19.81
N VAL A 275 -3.19 5.11 18.91
CA VAL A 275 -3.80 5.91 17.82
C VAL A 275 -4.75 6.96 18.38
N LEU A 276 -5.55 6.59 19.37
CA LEU A 276 -6.54 7.49 19.96
C LEU A 276 -5.96 8.42 21.02
N LYS A 277 -4.83 8.08 21.65
CA LYS A 277 -4.19 8.88 22.70
C LYS A 277 -3.98 10.36 22.33
N PRO A 278 -3.43 10.72 21.15
CA PRO A 278 -3.27 12.12 20.77
C PRO A 278 -4.58 12.77 20.28
N LEU A 279 -5.60 11.99 19.91
CA LEU A 279 -6.86 12.50 19.34
C LEU A 279 -7.94 12.72 20.41
N LYS A 280 -8.07 11.80 21.38
CA LYS A 280 -9.03 11.87 22.49
C LYS A 280 -8.51 12.75 23.62
N THR A 281 -8.26 14.02 23.32
CA THR A 281 -7.74 15.02 24.26
C THR A 281 -8.77 15.49 25.30
N ARG A 282 -10.05 15.15 25.10
CA ARG A 282 -11.14 15.45 26.03
C ARG A 282 -11.94 14.19 26.36
N SER A 283 -12.13 13.92 27.66
CA SER A 283 -13.03 12.86 28.11
C SER A 283 -14.48 13.26 27.91
N VAL A 284 -15.26 12.42 27.25
CA VAL A 284 -16.72 12.57 27.13
C VAL A 284 -17.37 11.48 27.97
N LYS A 285 -18.33 11.84 28.83
CA LYS A 285 -19.14 10.83 29.53
C LYS A 285 -19.89 10.03 28.46
N ALA A 286 -19.65 8.72 28.38
CA ALA A 286 -20.36 7.86 27.45
C ALA A 286 -21.86 7.99 27.70
N ALA A 287 -22.65 8.32 26.66
CA ALA A 287 -24.10 8.21 26.74
C ALA A 287 -24.42 6.74 27.04
N SER A 288 -25.08 6.47 28.17
CA SER A 288 -25.23 5.15 28.78
C SER A 288 -26.05 4.14 27.97
N THR A 289 -26.59 4.55 26.82
CA THR A 289 -27.30 3.67 25.88
C THR A 289 -27.07 4.20 24.47
N SER A 290 -26.00 3.78 23.81
CA SER A 290 -25.85 4.06 22.38
C SER A 290 -26.72 3.08 21.57
N PRO A 291 -27.42 3.53 20.52
CA PRO A 291 -28.15 2.64 19.61
C PRO A 291 -27.23 1.60 18.95
N ALA A 292 -25.94 1.87 18.84
CA ALA A 292 -24.92 0.91 18.39
C ALA A 292 -24.79 -0.32 19.33
N CYS A 293 -24.94 -0.13 20.65
CA CYS A 293 -24.96 -1.25 21.60
C CYS A 293 -26.20 -2.13 21.40
N LEU A 294 -27.32 -1.55 20.99
CA LEU A 294 -28.54 -2.26 20.63
C LEU A 294 -28.38 -3.03 19.32
N LEU A 295 -27.78 -2.41 18.30
CA LEU A 295 -27.48 -3.07 17.02
C LEU A 295 -26.51 -4.25 17.19
N LEU A 296 -25.47 -4.10 18.01
CA LEU A 296 -24.53 -5.18 18.34
C LEU A 296 -25.20 -6.34 19.07
N LYS A 297 -26.14 -6.05 19.98
CA LYS A 297 -26.96 -7.08 20.64
C LYS A 297 -27.87 -7.79 19.64
N ILE A 298 -28.49 -7.07 18.72
CA ILE A 298 -29.35 -7.65 17.66
C ILE A 298 -28.54 -8.55 16.72
N LEU A 299 -27.38 -8.07 16.25
CA LEU A 299 -26.48 -8.85 15.40
C LEU A 299 -25.94 -10.10 16.12
N GLY A 300 -25.60 -9.97 17.40
CA GLY A 300 -25.20 -11.09 18.24
C GLY A 300 -26.31 -12.12 18.40
N LEU A 301 -27.55 -11.67 18.67
CA LEU A 301 -28.72 -12.55 18.78
C LEU A 301 -29.05 -13.25 17.45
N LEU A 302 -28.97 -12.55 16.32
CA LEU A 302 -29.13 -13.14 14.99
C LEU A 302 -28.07 -14.20 14.69
N ALA A 303 -26.80 -13.93 15.02
CA ALA A 303 -25.72 -14.89 14.83
C ALA A 303 -25.92 -16.15 15.69
N ILE A 304 -26.36 -15.98 16.95
CA ILE A 304 -26.69 -17.08 17.85
C ILE A 304 -27.88 -17.88 17.29
N PHE A 305 -28.95 -17.21 16.87
CA PHE A 305 -30.13 -17.85 16.29
C PHE A 305 -29.79 -18.69 15.06
N VAL A 306 -28.97 -18.16 14.15
CA VAL A 306 -28.49 -18.88 12.96
C VAL A 306 -27.62 -20.07 13.36
N ALA A 307 -26.73 -19.91 14.33
CA ALA A 307 -25.88 -21.01 14.82
C ALA A 307 -26.71 -22.15 15.44
N PHE A 308 -27.73 -21.85 16.23
CA PHE A 308 -28.66 -22.84 16.77
C PHE A 308 -29.49 -23.52 15.66
N PHE A 309 -29.99 -22.74 14.69
CA PHE A 309 -30.76 -23.27 13.57
C PHE A 309 -29.96 -24.30 12.74
N PHE A 310 -28.67 -24.06 12.53
CA PHE A 310 -27.77 -25.02 11.85
C PHE A 310 -27.31 -26.20 12.71
N GLN A 311 -27.52 -26.19 14.03
CA GLN A 311 -27.28 -27.35 14.91
C GLN A 311 -28.52 -28.24 15.07
N LEU A 312 -29.70 -27.74 14.71
CA LEU A 312 -31.00 -28.43 14.77
C LEU A 312 -31.38 -29.12 13.45
N LEU A 313 -30.63 -28.85 12.36
CA LEU A 313 -30.70 -29.50 11.05
C LEU A 313 -29.61 -30.57 10.94
#